data_AF-A0A484CYJ8-F1
#
_entry.id   AF-A0A484CYJ8-F1
#
_cell.length_a   1.000
_cell.length_b   1.000
_cell.length_c   1.000
_cell.angle_alpha   90.00
_cell.angle_beta   90.00
_cell.angle_gamma   90.00
#
_symmetry.space_group_name_H-M   'P 1'
#
loop_
_entity.id
_entity.type
_entity.pdbx_description
1 polymer ?
#
loop_
_entity_poly.entity_id
_entity_poly.type
_entity_poly.pdbx_seq_one_letter_code
_entity_poly.pdbx_strand_id
1 'polypeptide(L)'
;MRRQHHQRMVMRGVSLYLLLGHLLMVGAGSTCVPVECLRCNTTGKPQADACAFCSPEKCIDDFQVSVNCTGTNLQEGNDITLTCVHNLTVLITMFGWQMNQVDLQEGKNASSLYLKEVHSNNAGLYTCFVKSPCGDYVSPSCNVTVENQSVLILVICGISALGLVLIMGLAMKFKLKRDNAKHKERRRQKAEAEQRSGPAPFTLSGS
;
A
#
# COMPACT_ATOMS: atom_id res chain seq x y z
N MET A 1 -0.70 74.72 -31.14
CA MET A 1 0.25 73.59 -31.06
C MET A 1 0.75 73.26 -29.64
N ARG A 2 1.06 74.23 -28.74
CA ARG A 2 1.56 73.94 -27.37
C ARG A 2 0.62 73.12 -26.47
N ARG A 3 -0.70 73.36 -26.48
CA ARG A 3 -1.67 72.63 -25.63
C ARG A 3 -1.79 71.14 -25.97
N GLN A 4 -1.81 70.79 -27.26
CA GLN A 4 -1.82 69.38 -27.70
C GLN A 4 -0.50 68.66 -27.35
N HIS A 5 0.64 69.35 -27.45
CA HIS A 5 1.92 68.80 -27.02
C HIS A 5 1.98 68.57 -25.51
N HIS A 6 1.41 69.49 -24.72
CA HIS A 6 1.36 69.37 -23.26
C HIS A 6 0.44 68.20 -22.83
N GLN A 7 -0.75 68.06 -23.43
CA GLN A 7 -1.64 66.92 -23.16
C GLN A 7 -1.01 65.56 -23.53
N ARG A 8 -0.27 65.48 -24.65
CA ARG A 8 0.48 64.27 -25.02
C ARG A 8 1.60 63.93 -24.01
N MET A 9 2.26 64.93 -23.45
CA MET A 9 3.29 64.73 -22.42
C MET A 9 2.68 64.21 -21.11
N VAL A 10 1.57 64.80 -20.67
CA VAL A 10 0.86 64.39 -19.44
C VAL A 10 0.31 62.97 -19.56
N MET A 11 -0.31 62.63 -20.70
CA MET A 11 -0.88 61.29 -20.93
C MET A 11 0.20 60.20 -20.98
N ARG A 12 1.38 60.50 -21.56
CA ARG A 12 2.55 59.60 -21.51
C ARG A 12 3.07 59.42 -20.09
N GLY A 13 3.12 60.49 -19.30
CA GLY A 13 3.51 60.42 -17.89
C GLY A 13 2.57 59.52 -17.09
N VAL A 14 1.25 59.73 -17.19
CA VAL A 14 0.24 58.91 -16.50
C VAL A 14 0.31 57.45 -16.94
N SER A 15 0.52 57.17 -18.23
CA SER A 15 0.71 55.80 -18.72
C SER A 15 1.99 55.15 -18.18
N LEU A 16 3.09 55.91 -18.05
CA LEU A 16 4.33 55.44 -17.43
C LEU A 16 4.14 55.16 -15.94
N TYR A 17 3.42 56.00 -15.20
CA TYR A 17 3.09 55.77 -13.80
C TYR A 17 2.13 54.58 -13.60
N LEU A 18 1.17 54.37 -14.50
CA LEU A 18 0.31 53.18 -14.49
C LEU A 18 1.10 51.91 -14.80
N LEU A 19 2.03 51.95 -15.77
CA LEU A 19 2.94 50.83 -16.06
C LEU A 19 3.91 50.56 -14.89
N LEU A 20 4.47 51.61 -14.27
CA LEU A 20 5.29 51.47 -13.05
C LEU A 20 4.46 50.91 -11.89
N GLY A 21 3.21 51.36 -11.74
CA GLY A 21 2.27 50.84 -10.76
C GLY A 21 1.95 49.37 -11.01
N HIS A 22 1.71 48.97 -12.26
CA HIS A 22 1.55 47.55 -12.61
C HIS A 22 2.84 46.75 -12.38
N LEU A 23 4.02 47.29 -12.69
CA LEU A 23 5.32 46.67 -12.39
C LEU A 23 5.58 46.52 -10.88
N LEU A 24 5.16 47.50 -10.07
CA LEU A 24 5.25 47.43 -8.60
C LEU A 24 4.22 46.46 -8.00
N MET A 25 3.04 46.34 -8.60
CA MET A 25 2.03 45.34 -8.22
C MET A 25 2.41 43.91 -8.67
N VAL A 26 3.27 43.77 -9.69
CA VAL A 26 3.92 42.49 -10.04
C VAL A 26 5.04 42.13 -9.05
N GLY A 27 5.46 43.07 -8.19
CA GLY A 27 6.42 42.85 -7.10
C GLY A 27 5.81 42.33 -5.79
N ALA A 28 4.52 42.01 -5.76
CA ALA A 28 3.85 41.40 -4.61
C ALA A 28 3.47 39.95 -4.95
N GLY A 29 4.43 39.03 -4.89
CA GLY A 29 4.14 37.63 -5.16
C GLY A 29 5.33 36.70 -5.02
N SER A 30 5.87 36.52 -3.81
CA SER A 30 6.63 35.32 -3.43
C SER A 30 6.64 35.22 -1.90
N THR A 31 5.71 34.44 -1.34
CA THR A 31 5.57 34.18 0.12
C THR A 31 6.47 33.03 0.60
N CYS A 32 7.59 32.75 -0.08
CA CYS A 32 8.54 31.76 0.38
C CYS A 32 9.97 32.22 0.07
N VAL A 33 10.87 31.93 1.01
CA VAL A 33 12.30 32.15 0.88
C VAL A 33 12.87 30.98 0.05
N PRO A 34 13.62 31.22 -1.05
CA PRO A 34 14.20 30.15 -1.90
C PRO A 34 15.14 29.21 -1.12
N VAL A 35 15.32 27.97 -1.61
CA VAL A 35 16.18 26.94 -0.96
C VAL A 35 17.63 27.38 -0.80
N GLU A 36 18.11 28.23 -1.71
CA GLU A 36 19.44 28.84 -1.64
C GLU A 36 19.63 29.69 -0.37
N CYS A 37 18.53 30.14 0.23
CA CYS A 37 18.50 30.89 1.49
C CYS A 37 18.18 30.03 2.73
N LEU A 38 17.89 28.73 2.56
CA LEU A 38 17.44 27.80 3.62
C LEU A 38 18.56 26.89 4.18
N ARG A 39 19.85 27.16 3.93
CA ARG A 39 20.95 26.40 4.55
C ARG A 39 21.12 26.73 6.04
N CYS A 40 20.18 26.30 6.87
CA CYS A 40 20.27 26.24 8.32
C CYS A 40 21.08 24.96 8.70
N ASN A 41 22.19 25.09 9.46
CA ASN A 41 22.96 23.93 9.95
C ASN A 41 22.08 23.12 10.93
N THR A 42 22.29 21.79 11.06
CA THR A 42 21.51 20.84 11.91
C THR A 42 21.43 21.20 13.40
N THR A 43 22.16 22.24 13.84
CA THR A 43 22.17 22.80 15.19
C THR A 43 21.38 24.11 15.34
N GLY A 44 20.70 24.59 14.29
CA GLY A 44 19.95 25.86 14.33
C GLY A 44 20.84 27.11 14.36
N LYS A 45 22.10 27.01 13.91
CA LYS A 45 23.01 28.15 13.78
C LYS A 45 23.14 28.62 12.32
N PRO A 46 23.16 29.95 12.07
CA PRO A 46 23.40 30.50 10.74
C PRO A 46 24.85 30.23 10.32
N GLN A 47 25.04 29.58 9.17
CA GLN A 47 26.34 29.41 8.50
C GLN A 47 26.51 30.61 7.54
N ALA A 48 27.58 31.38 7.69
CA ALA A 48 27.86 32.51 6.80
C ALA A 48 28.19 32.00 5.38
N ASP A 49 27.39 32.37 4.37
CA ASP A 49 27.87 33.23 3.27
C ASP A 49 26.81 33.63 2.21
N ALA A 50 27.07 34.82 1.64
CA ALA A 50 26.64 35.40 0.35
C ALA A 50 25.16 35.74 0.07
N CYS A 51 24.32 35.98 1.08
CA CYS A 51 23.00 36.59 0.83
C CYS A 51 22.86 37.93 1.55
N ALA A 52 23.10 39.03 0.85
CA ALA A 52 23.02 40.40 1.39
C ALA A 52 21.58 40.84 1.76
N PHE A 53 20.58 40.00 1.49
CA PHE A 53 19.15 40.30 1.65
C PHE A 53 18.42 39.42 2.69
N CYS A 54 19.11 38.51 3.38
CA CYS A 54 18.49 37.67 4.40
C CYS A 54 18.85 38.16 5.80
N SER A 55 17.85 38.63 6.56
CA SER A 55 17.94 38.85 8.00
C SER A 55 17.09 37.79 8.71
N PRO A 56 17.66 36.64 9.12
CA PRO A 56 16.88 35.52 9.63
C PRO A 56 16.72 35.61 11.15
N GLU A 57 15.57 36.05 11.65
CA GLU A 57 15.22 35.87 13.07
C GLU A 57 14.53 34.52 13.35
N LYS A 58 14.06 33.79 12.32
CA LYS A 58 13.49 32.44 12.51
C LYS A 58 13.43 31.63 11.21
N CYS A 59 14.12 30.49 11.18
CA CYS A 59 13.96 29.42 10.18
C CYS A 59 12.75 28.59 10.66
N ILE A 60 11.64 28.53 9.90
CA ILE A 60 10.51 27.63 10.18
C ILE A 60 10.29 26.77 8.94
N ASP A 61 10.18 25.45 9.12
CA ASP A 61 9.67 24.52 8.09
C ASP A 61 8.16 24.75 7.94
N ASP A 62 7.77 25.84 7.29
CA ASP A 62 6.36 26.20 7.11
C ASP A 62 5.62 25.21 6.17
N PHE A 63 6.36 24.40 5.43
CA PHE A 63 5.82 23.48 4.41
C PHE A 63 5.90 22.02 4.86
N GLN A 64 4.75 21.36 4.86
CA GLN A 64 4.58 19.94 5.14
C GLN A 64 3.98 19.23 3.94
N VAL A 65 4.54 18.07 3.62
CA VAL A 65 4.04 17.13 2.61
C VAL A 65 3.84 15.78 3.30
N SER A 66 2.68 15.16 3.09
CA SER A 66 2.29 13.90 3.70
C SER A 66 1.50 13.05 2.71
N VAL A 67 1.45 11.74 2.93
CA VAL A 67 0.57 10.84 2.18
C VAL A 67 -0.61 10.47 3.07
N ASN A 68 -1.82 10.54 2.54
CA ASN A 68 -2.99 10.00 3.21
C ASN A 68 -2.96 8.47 3.18
N CYS A 69 -2.70 7.86 4.34
CA CYS A 69 -2.49 6.42 4.49
C CYS A 69 -3.73 5.66 4.98
N THR A 70 -4.94 6.11 4.59
CA THR A 70 -6.17 5.40 4.97
C THR A 70 -6.37 4.16 4.10
N GLY A 71 -6.64 3.01 4.73
CA GLY A 71 -7.01 1.79 4.02
C GLY A 71 -5.85 1.08 3.30
N THR A 72 -4.65 1.10 3.86
CA THR A 72 -3.44 0.53 3.21
C THR A 72 -3.22 -0.96 3.47
N ASN A 73 -4.07 -1.60 4.27
CA ASN A 73 -4.15 -3.06 4.37
C ASN A 73 -5.24 -3.55 3.42
N LEU A 74 -4.80 -4.16 2.31
CA LEU A 74 -5.63 -4.53 1.17
C LEU A 74 -5.54 -6.03 0.94
N GLN A 75 -6.53 -6.57 0.24
CA GLN A 75 -6.47 -7.90 -0.35
C GLN A 75 -6.16 -7.79 -1.84
N GLU A 76 -5.54 -8.82 -2.40
CA GLU A 76 -5.29 -8.84 -3.85
C GLU A 76 -6.58 -8.64 -4.65
N GLY A 77 -6.50 -7.82 -5.69
CA GLY A 77 -7.64 -7.41 -6.51
C GLY A 77 -8.44 -6.23 -5.96
N ASN A 78 -8.08 -5.66 -4.80
CA ASN A 78 -8.66 -4.39 -4.34
C ASN A 78 -8.07 -3.19 -5.09
N ASP A 79 -8.79 -2.07 -5.02
CA ASP A 79 -8.32 -0.78 -5.53
C ASP A 79 -7.94 0.12 -4.37
N ILE A 80 -6.91 0.95 -4.56
CA ILE A 80 -6.52 1.98 -3.58
C ILE A 80 -6.21 3.30 -4.29
N THR A 81 -6.55 4.40 -3.61
CA THR A 81 -6.12 5.74 -3.99
C THR A 81 -5.28 6.33 -2.86
N LEU A 82 -4.01 6.58 -3.14
CA LEU A 82 -3.14 7.36 -2.27
C LEU A 82 -3.22 8.83 -2.68
N THR A 83 -3.28 9.73 -1.70
CA THR A 83 -3.34 11.17 -1.96
C THR A 83 -2.19 11.87 -1.24
N CYS A 84 -1.44 12.68 -1.98
CA CYS A 84 -0.42 13.55 -1.46
C CYS A 84 -1.08 14.83 -0.92
N VAL A 85 -0.99 15.03 0.38
CA VAL A 85 -1.55 16.19 1.09
C VAL A 85 -0.40 17.13 1.44
N HIS A 86 -0.56 18.40 1.08
CA HIS A 86 0.43 19.42 1.36
C HIS A 86 -0.23 20.75 1.75
N ASN A 87 0.50 21.60 2.47
CA ASN A 87 0.05 22.95 2.82
C ASN A 87 0.75 24.05 2.01
N LEU A 88 1.44 23.70 0.92
CA LEU A 88 2.04 24.68 0.01
C LEU A 88 0.95 25.62 -0.54
N THR A 89 1.12 26.91 -0.28
CA THR A 89 0.28 28.00 -0.80
C THR A 89 0.75 28.55 -2.15
N VAL A 90 1.84 27.98 -2.68
CA VAL A 90 2.56 28.43 -3.88
C VAL A 90 2.30 27.49 -5.06
N LEU A 91 2.63 27.96 -6.28
CA LEU A 91 2.59 27.16 -7.50
C LEU A 91 3.51 25.94 -7.39
N ILE A 92 2.90 24.76 -7.45
CA ILE A 92 3.61 23.49 -7.53
C ILE A 92 4.07 23.30 -8.97
N THR A 93 5.35 23.00 -9.13
CA THR A 93 5.92 22.75 -10.47
C THR A 93 5.85 21.28 -10.84
N MET A 94 5.88 20.37 -9.85
CA MET A 94 5.83 18.94 -10.12
C MET A 94 5.31 18.13 -8.93
N PHE A 95 4.55 17.08 -9.22
CA PHE A 95 4.26 15.99 -8.29
C PHE A 95 4.93 14.71 -8.77
N GLY A 96 5.34 13.88 -7.83
CA GLY A 96 5.72 12.51 -8.13
C GLY A 96 5.53 11.59 -6.95
N TRP A 97 5.64 10.30 -7.26
CA TRP A 97 5.45 9.21 -6.32
C TRP A 97 6.65 8.28 -6.40
N GLN A 98 6.99 7.68 -5.27
CA GLN A 98 8.00 6.63 -5.21
C GLN A 98 7.44 5.44 -4.45
N MET A 99 7.82 4.24 -4.87
CA MET A 99 7.62 3.01 -4.11
C MET A 99 8.99 2.43 -3.79
N ASN A 100 9.29 2.22 -2.51
CA ASN A 100 10.57 1.73 -2.04
C ASN A 100 11.75 2.55 -2.60
N GLN A 101 11.60 3.88 -2.60
CA GLN A 101 12.57 4.87 -3.12
C GLN A 101 12.78 4.85 -4.65
N VAL A 102 11.96 4.10 -5.40
CA VAL A 102 11.99 4.07 -6.86
C VAL A 102 10.83 4.91 -7.42
N ASP A 103 11.14 5.83 -8.33
CA ASP A 103 10.14 6.69 -8.98
C ASP A 103 9.08 5.87 -9.73
N LEU A 104 7.81 6.15 -9.44
CA LEU A 104 6.68 5.62 -10.18
C LEU A 104 6.33 6.58 -11.33
N GLN A 105 6.11 6.01 -12.52
CA GLN A 105 5.55 6.78 -13.65
C GLN A 105 4.04 6.98 -13.48
N GLU A 106 3.38 6.06 -12.79
CA GLU A 106 1.99 6.18 -12.38
C GLU A 106 1.83 7.34 -11.40
N GLY A 107 0.79 8.16 -11.58
CA GLY A 107 0.56 9.34 -10.74
C GLY A 107 1.57 10.48 -10.95
N LYS A 108 2.43 10.42 -11.97
CA LYS A 108 3.33 11.53 -12.31
C LYS A 108 2.55 12.81 -12.57
N ASN A 109 3.00 13.91 -11.97
CA ASN A 109 2.35 15.22 -12.00
C ASN A 109 0.92 15.24 -11.43
N ALA A 110 0.50 14.20 -10.69
CA ALA A 110 -0.79 14.14 -10.03
C ALA A 110 -0.63 14.04 -8.52
N SER A 111 -1.47 14.77 -7.78
CA SER A 111 -1.55 14.69 -6.32
C SER A 111 -2.17 13.37 -5.82
N SER A 112 -2.74 12.56 -6.71
CA SER A 112 -3.36 11.27 -6.40
C SER A 112 -2.74 10.17 -7.24
N LEU A 113 -2.44 9.04 -6.60
CA LEU A 113 -1.99 7.81 -7.22
C LEU A 113 -3.10 6.76 -7.05
N TYR A 114 -3.71 6.36 -8.18
CA TYR A 114 -4.72 5.32 -8.20
C TYR A 114 -4.10 4.01 -8.68
N LEU A 115 -4.18 2.98 -7.85
CA LEU A 115 -3.74 1.62 -8.16
C LEU A 115 -4.98 0.72 -8.19
N LYS A 116 -5.22 0.11 -9.34
CA LYS A 116 -6.35 -0.80 -9.57
C LYS A 116 -5.89 -2.23 -9.44
N GLU A 117 -6.75 -3.10 -8.90
CA GLU A 117 -6.53 -4.55 -8.80
C GLU A 117 -5.13 -4.87 -8.25
N VAL A 118 -4.81 -4.35 -7.06
CA VAL A 118 -3.46 -4.46 -6.49
C VAL A 118 -3.06 -5.92 -6.26
N HIS A 119 -1.78 -6.20 -6.44
CA HIS A 119 -1.15 -7.49 -6.20
C HIS A 119 -0.03 -7.38 -5.16
N SER A 120 0.51 -8.52 -4.74
CA SER A 120 1.63 -8.58 -3.79
C SER A 120 2.85 -7.72 -4.19
N ASN A 121 3.06 -7.46 -5.48
CA ASN A 121 4.15 -6.60 -5.97
C ASN A 121 3.88 -5.10 -5.83
N ASN A 122 2.64 -4.69 -5.56
CA ASN A 122 2.27 -3.32 -5.24
C ASN A 122 2.45 -3.02 -3.74
N ALA A 123 2.77 -4.01 -2.91
CA ALA A 123 3.06 -3.78 -1.50
C ALA A 123 4.44 -3.08 -1.33
N GLY A 124 4.51 -2.09 -0.45
CA GLY A 124 5.74 -1.35 -0.24
C GLY A 124 5.55 -0.03 0.51
N LEU A 125 6.65 0.69 0.65
CA LEU A 125 6.71 2.02 1.24
C LEU A 125 6.52 3.08 0.16
N TYR A 126 5.38 3.76 0.18
CA TYR A 126 5.04 4.82 -0.75
C TYR A 126 5.41 6.18 -0.18
N THR A 127 6.06 7.02 -0.97
CA THR A 127 6.27 8.44 -0.66
C THR A 127 5.74 9.28 -1.82
N CYS A 128 5.25 10.47 -1.52
CA CYS A 128 5.04 11.49 -2.53
C CYS A 128 6.09 12.59 -2.39
N PHE A 129 6.45 13.21 -3.49
CA PHE A 129 7.29 14.37 -3.49
C PHE A 129 6.70 15.49 -4.33
N VAL A 130 6.98 16.71 -3.90
CA VAL A 130 6.48 17.93 -4.50
C VAL A 130 7.67 18.82 -4.79
N LYS A 131 7.78 19.26 -6.04
CA LYS A 131 8.75 20.30 -6.42
C LYS A 131 8.04 21.63 -6.52
N SER A 132 8.70 22.66 -6.01
CA SER A 132 8.24 24.03 -6.06
C SER A 132 9.43 24.97 -6.18
N PRO A 133 9.22 26.24 -6.56
CA PRO A 133 10.26 27.26 -6.52
C PRO A 133 10.82 27.48 -5.09
N CYS A 134 10.05 27.10 -4.07
CA CYS A 134 10.44 27.16 -2.67
C CYS A 134 11.26 25.92 -2.23
N GLY A 135 11.42 24.93 -3.10
CA GLY A 135 12.18 23.71 -2.85
C GLY A 135 11.47 22.41 -3.19
N ASP A 136 12.22 21.32 -3.02
CA ASP A 136 11.80 19.95 -3.22
C ASP A 136 11.50 19.31 -1.86
N TYR A 137 10.26 18.87 -1.67
CA TYR A 137 9.75 18.30 -0.43
C TYR A 137 9.34 16.85 -0.65
N VAL A 138 9.71 15.96 0.27
CA VAL A 138 9.36 14.53 0.23
C VAL A 138 8.58 14.18 1.49
N SER A 139 7.50 13.44 1.34
CA SER A 139 6.68 12.99 2.47
C SER A 139 7.37 11.92 3.31
N PRO A 140 6.95 11.73 4.57
CA PRO A 140 7.15 10.46 5.26
C PRO A 140 6.58 9.28 4.46
N SER A 141 7.11 8.09 4.71
CA SER A 141 6.69 6.86 4.02
C SER A 141 5.36 6.31 4.53
N CYS A 142 4.52 5.89 3.60
CA CYS A 142 3.24 5.23 3.80
C CYS A 142 3.38 3.72 3.52
N ASN A 143 3.10 2.86 4.50
CA ASN A 143 3.20 1.42 4.30
C ASN A 143 1.92 0.83 3.72
N VAL A 144 2.02 0.21 2.54
CA VAL A 144 0.94 -0.50 1.86
C VAL A 144 1.21 -2.00 1.90
N THR A 145 0.26 -2.76 2.44
CA THR A 145 0.33 -4.21 2.58
C THR A 145 -0.80 -4.85 1.79
N VAL A 146 -0.47 -5.88 1.00
CA VAL A 146 -1.45 -6.61 0.18
C VAL A 146 -1.44 -8.09 0.58
N GLU A 147 -2.59 -8.61 1.00
CA GLU A 147 -2.78 -10.00 1.44
C GLU A 147 -3.40 -10.86 0.34
N ASN A 148 -2.85 -12.06 0.12
CA ASN A 148 -3.39 -13.03 -0.83
C ASN A 148 -4.33 -14.02 -0.13
N GLN A 149 -5.64 -13.80 -0.25
CA GLN A 149 -6.66 -14.69 0.33
C GLN A 149 -6.76 -16.04 -0.39
N SER A 150 -6.42 -16.12 -1.68
CA SER A 150 -6.52 -17.38 -2.44
C SER A 150 -5.58 -18.44 -1.88
N VAL A 151 -4.36 -18.07 -1.48
CA VAL A 151 -3.41 -18.98 -0.83
C VAL A 151 -3.94 -19.46 0.52
N LEU A 152 -4.51 -18.56 1.33
CA LEU A 152 -5.08 -18.89 2.63
C LEU A 152 -6.20 -19.94 2.49
N ILE A 153 -7.12 -19.73 1.55
CA ILE A 153 -8.23 -20.67 1.28
C ILE A 153 -7.70 -22.02 0.82
N LEU A 154 -6.72 -22.05 -0.08
CA LEU A 154 -6.11 -23.30 -0.55
C LEU A 154 -5.45 -24.08 0.58
N VAL A 155 -4.73 -23.41 1.48
CA VAL A 155 -4.11 -24.04 2.65
C VAL A 155 -5.15 -24.61 3.61
N ILE A 156 -6.20 -23.83 3.95
CA ILE A 156 -7.26 -24.29 4.84
C ILE A 156 -8.03 -25.47 4.23
N CYS A 157 -8.37 -25.39 2.94
CA CYS A 157 -9.05 -26.45 2.20
C CYS A 157 -8.16 -27.72 2.11
N GLY A 158 -6.86 -27.54 1.85
CA GLY A 158 -5.90 -28.63 1.83
C GLY A 158 -5.76 -29.35 3.16
N ILE A 159 -5.60 -28.60 4.27
CA ILE A 159 -5.46 -29.18 5.61
C ILE A 159 -6.75 -29.88 6.04
N SER A 160 -7.92 -29.27 5.79
CA SER A 160 -9.21 -29.89 6.11
C SER A 160 -9.47 -31.17 5.30
N ALA A 161 -9.16 -31.17 4.00
CA ALA A 161 -9.26 -32.37 3.16
C ALA A 161 -8.34 -33.49 3.68
N LEU A 162 -7.07 -33.18 3.99
CA LEU A 162 -6.13 -34.15 4.55
C LEU A 162 -6.61 -34.70 5.90
N GLY A 163 -7.12 -33.83 6.78
CA GLY A 163 -7.70 -34.23 8.06
C GLY A 163 -8.87 -35.22 7.88
N LEU A 164 -9.80 -34.92 6.96
CA LEU A 164 -10.93 -35.80 6.66
C LEU A 164 -10.47 -37.16 6.09
N VAL A 165 -9.49 -37.17 5.19
CA VAL A 165 -8.93 -38.41 4.63
C VAL A 165 -8.28 -39.26 5.71
N LEU A 166 -7.52 -38.67 6.63
CA LEU A 166 -6.91 -39.38 7.75
C LEU A 166 -7.96 -39.93 8.72
N ILE A 167 -8.99 -39.14 9.06
CA ILE A 167 -10.10 -39.58 9.92
C ILE A 167 -10.85 -40.74 9.26
N MET A 168 -11.19 -40.64 7.97
CA MET A 168 -11.83 -41.72 7.23
C MET A 168 -10.94 -42.96 7.15
N GLY A 169 -9.63 -42.80 6.91
CA GLY A 169 -8.67 -43.90 6.89
C GLY A 169 -8.56 -44.64 8.22
N LEU A 170 -8.52 -43.91 9.34
CA LEU A 170 -8.54 -44.48 10.68
C LEU A 170 -9.87 -45.18 10.99
N ALA A 171 -11.00 -44.56 10.61
CA ALA A 171 -12.32 -45.14 10.78
C ALA A 171 -12.50 -46.43 9.96
N MET A 172 -12.05 -46.44 8.70
CA MET A 172 -12.03 -47.63 7.83
C MET A 172 -11.14 -48.71 8.41
N LYS A 173 -9.93 -48.38 8.87
CA LYS A 173 -9.02 -49.34 9.51
C LYS A 173 -9.61 -49.94 10.78
N PHE A 174 -10.29 -49.12 11.59
CA PHE A 174 -10.97 -49.57 12.79
C PHE A 174 -12.14 -50.50 12.46
N LYS A 175 -13.00 -50.10 11.50
CA LYS A 175 -14.09 -50.96 11.00
C LYS A 175 -13.57 -52.28 10.45
N LEU A 176 -12.54 -52.25 9.61
CA LEU A 176 -11.92 -53.45 9.02
C LEU A 176 -11.39 -54.40 10.09
N LYS A 177 -10.68 -53.88 11.11
CA LYS A 177 -10.21 -54.69 12.24
C LYS A 177 -11.37 -55.28 13.05
N ARG A 178 -12.42 -54.50 13.31
CA ARG A 178 -13.62 -54.96 14.02
C ARG A 178 -14.34 -56.06 13.25
N ASP A 179 -14.51 -55.89 11.94
CA ASP A 179 -15.18 -56.86 11.08
C ASP A 179 -14.35 -58.13 10.92
N ASN A 180 -13.02 -58.02 10.83
CA ASN A 180 -12.12 -59.17 10.83
C ASN A 180 -12.19 -59.95 12.15
N ALA A 181 -12.22 -59.28 13.30
CA ALA A 181 -12.39 -59.93 14.60
C ALA A 181 -13.73 -60.69 14.70
N LYS A 182 -14.83 -60.07 14.25
CA LYS A 182 -16.14 -60.73 14.14
C LYS A 182 -16.13 -61.90 13.15
N HIS A 183 -15.44 -61.76 12.03
CA HIS A 183 -15.32 -62.82 11.02
C HIS A 183 -14.54 -64.02 11.56
N LYS A 184 -13.48 -63.78 12.33
CA LYS A 184 -12.69 -64.84 13.00
C LYS A 184 -13.55 -65.60 14.00
N GLU A 185 -14.34 -64.90 14.81
CA GLU A 185 -15.24 -65.54 15.78
C GLU A 185 -16.31 -66.40 15.09
N ARG A 186 -16.93 -65.88 14.03
CA ARG A 186 -17.89 -66.64 13.22
C ARG A 186 -17.28 -67.90 12.58
N ARG A 187 -16.01 -67.86 12.16
CA ARG A 187 -15.31 -69.06 11.64
C ARG A 187 -15.06 -70.10 12.74
N ARG A 188 -14.70 -69.68 13.95
CA ARG A 188 -14.47 -70.58 15.09
C ARG A 188 -15.74 -71.32 15.50
N GLN A 189 -16.86 -70.59 15.63
CA GLN A 189 -18.15 -71.19 15.97
C GLN A 189 -18.61 -72.25 14.96
N LYS A 190 -18.37 -72.02 13.65
CA LYS A 190 -18.67 -73.01 12.61
C LYS A 190 -17.81 -74.28 12.74
N ALA A 191 -16.51 -74.13 13.00
CA ALA A 191 -15.61 -75.27 13.16
C ALA A 191 -16.00 -76.14 14.38
N GLU A 192 -16.39 -75.52 15.50
CA GLU A 192 -16.86 -76.24 16.68
C GLU A 192 -18.20 -76.97 16.43
N ALA A 193 -19.11 -76.38 15.66
CA ALA A 193 -20.38 -77.01 15.31
C ALA A 193 -20.17 -78.26 14.43
N GLU A 194 -19.27 -78.21 13.43
CA GLU A 194 -18.94 -79.35 12.57
C GLU A 194 -18.32 -80.52 13.35
N GLN A 195 -17.51 -80.22 14.37
CA GLN A 195 -16.87 -81.24 15.21
C GLN A 195 -17.85 -81.92 16.18
N ARG A 196 -18.93 -81.21 16.57
CA ARG A 196 -20.00 -81.75 17.43
C ARG A 196 -21.01 -82.60 16.64
N SER A 197 -21.12 -82.41 15.33
CA SER A 197 -21.95 -83.21 14.42
C SER A 197 -21.18 -84.41 13.84
N GLY A 198 -20.36 -85.10 14.64
CA GLY A 198 -19.60 -86.29 14.21
C GLY A 198 -20.47 -87.35 13.52
N PRO A 199 -19.88 -88.20 12.65
CA PRO A 199 -20.64 -89.07 11.75
C PRO A 199 -21.58 -90.00 12.52
N ALA A 200 -22.81 -90.13 12.02
CA ALA A 200 -23.83 -90.99 12.59
C ALA A 200 -23.30 -92.43 12.76
N PRO A 201 -23.63 -93.13 13.86
CA PRO A 201 -23.19 -94.50 14.06
C PRO A 201 -23.80 -95.37 12.96
N PHE A 202 -22.96 -96.00 12.14
CA PHE A 202 -23.40 -97.04 11.22
C PHE A 202 -23.81 -98.26 12.05
N THR A 203 -25.12 -98.43 12.27
CA THR A 203 -25.68 -99.66 12.82
C THR A 203 -25.74 -100.71 11.71
N LEU A 204 -24.80 -101.65 11.70
CA LEU A 204 -24.90 -102.88 10.91
C LEU A 204 -25.95 -103.80 11.56
N SER A 205 -27.09 -103.92 10.89
CA SER A 205 -28.11 -104.96 11.14
C SER A 205 -27.53 -106.31 10.70
N GLY A 206 -27.49 -107.28 11.62
CA GLY A 206 -27.06 -108.65 11.36
C GLY A 206 -27.89 -109.62 12.18
N SER A 207 -28.51 -110.55 11.44
CA SER A 207 -29.57 -111.51 11.78
C SER A 207 -29.39 -112.42 12.99
#